data_AF-A0A259Q100-F1
#
_entry.id   AF-A0A259Q100-F1
#
_cell.length_a   1.000
_cell.length_b   1.000
_cell.length_c   1.000
_cell.angle_alpha   90.00
_cell.angle_beta   90.00
_cell.angle_gamma   90.00
#
_symmetry.space_group_name_H-M   'P 1'
#
loop_
_entity.id
_entity.type
_entity.pdbx_description
1 polymer ?
#
loop_
_entity_poly.entity_id
_entity_poly.type
_entity_poly.pdbx_seq_one_letter_code
_entity_poly.pdbx_strand_id
1 'polypeptide(L)'
;MAKMPKRYAALRAKVDSNKLYALDDALVLVKECAVAKFDESIDVAVSLGVDTRKSDQVVRGSVVLPAGTGKIKRVAVFAQGAKAEEAKAAGADIVGFEDLAEQVKAGNLNFDIVIASPDAMRVVGALGQILGPRGMMPNPKVGTVTPDVAGAVKNAKAGQVQFRADKAGIVHGTIG
;
A
#
# COMPACT_ATOMS: atom_id res chain seq x y z
N MET A 1 29.67 18.08 1.60
CA MET A 1 28.69 17.14 2.21
C MET A 1 28.12 17.79 3.46
N ALA A 2 26.79 17.79 3.61
CA ALA A 2 26.17 18.35 4.81
C ALA A 2 26.58 17.55 6.06
N LYS A 3 26.87 18.27 7.17
CA LYS A 3 27.26 17.65 8.44
C LYS A 3 26.08 16.85 8.99
N MET A 4 26.33 15.58 9.33
CA MET A 4 25.28 14.67 9.81
C MET A 4 24.67 15.18 11.13
N PRO A 5 23.33 15.22 11.28
CA PRO A 5 22.70 15.67 12.51
C PRO A 5 23.09 14.78 13.70
N LYS A 6 23.29 15.39 14.88
CA LYS A 6 23.70 14.67 16.10
C LYS A 6 22.78 13.49 16.44
N ARG A 7 21.47 13.66 16.23
CA ARG A 7 20.46 12.61 16.46
C ARG A 7 20.70 11.39 15.57
N TYR A 8 20.95 11.58 14.28
CA TYR A 8 21.16 10.48 13.35
C TYR A 8 22.51 9.79 13.59
N ALA A 9 23.55 10.54 13.95
CA ALA A 9 24.84 9.98 14.33
C ALA A 9 24.73 9.03 15.54
N ALA A 10 23.93 9.40 16.56
CA ALA A 10 23.70 8.56 17.72
C ALA A 10 22.95 7.27 17.39
N LEU A 11 21.92 7.33 16.54
CA LEU A 11 21.17 6.15 16.11
C LEU A 11 22.03 5.20 15.27
N ARG A 12 22.80 5.74 14.32
CA ARG A 12 23.68 4.93 13.46
C ARG A 12 24.77 4.21 14.27
N ALA A 13 25.22 4.78 15.39
CA ALA A 13 26.19 4.14 16.26
C ALA A 13 25.63 2.91 17.01
N LYS A 14 24.31 2.79 17.15
CA LYS A 14 23.66 1.63 17.79
C LYS A 14 23.56 0.39 16.88
N VAL A 15 23.71 0.58 15.57
CA VAL A 15 23.49 -0.47 14.57
C VAL A 15 24.78 -0.72 13.79
N ASP A 16 25.32 -1.93 13.90
CA ASP A 16 26.39 -2.41 13.02
C ASP A 16 25.81 -2.85 11.67
N SER A 17 26.18 -2.17 10.58
CA SER A 17 25.69 -2.45 9.23
C SER A 17 26.24 -3.75 8.63
N ASN A 18 27.32 -4.31 9.16
CA ASN A 18 27.94 -5.53 8.64
C ASN A 18 27.45 -6.79 9.39
N LYS A 19 26.76 -6.60 10.51
CA LYS A 19 26.27 -7.71 11.33
C LYS A 19 24.91 -8.18 10.82
N LEU A 20 24.75 -9.49 10.71
CA LEU A 20 23.45 -10.13 10.53
C LEU A 20 22.81 -10.37 11.89
N TYR A 21 21.70 -9.69 12.16
CA TYR A 21 20.93 -9.85 13.39
C TYR A 21 19.88 -10.95 13.22
N ALA A 22 19.59 -11.67 14.30
CA ALA A 22 18.37 -12.48 14.37
C ALA A 22 17.14 -11.55 14.32
N LEU A 23 16.01 -12.07 13.83
CA LEU A 23 14.80 -11.27 13.65
C LEU A 23 14.34 -10.60 14.95
N ASP A 24 14.31 -11.36 16.06
CA ASP A 24 13.86 -10.84 17.35
C ASP A 24 14.75 -9.71 17.87
N ASP A 25 16.07 -9.88 17.76
CA ASP A 25 17.05 -8.86 18.14
C ASP A 25 16.90 -7.59 17.27
N ALA A 26 16.68 -7.77 15.97
CA ALA A 26 16.49 -6.67 15.03
C ALA A 26 15.21 -5.87 15.37
N LEU A 27 14.12 -6.54 15.73
CA LEU A 27 12.85 -5.90 16.11
C LEU A 27 12.97 -5.11 17.41
N VAL A 28 13.71 -5.62 18.41
CA VAL A 28 13.99 -4.88 19.65
C VAL A 28 14.81 -3.62 19.32
N LEU A 29 15.88 -3.78 18.54
CA LEU A 29 16.78 -2.68 18.17
C LEU A 29 16.06 -1.58 17.37
N VAL A 30 15.21 -1.94 16.42
CA VAL A 30 14.40 -0.99 15.64
C VAL A 30 13.50 -0.17 16.55
N LYS A 31 12.82 -0.79 17.53
CA LYS A 31 11.97 -0.09 18.49
C LYS A 31 12.76 0.87 19.38
N GLU A 32 13.98 0.51 19.80
CA GLU A 32 14.85 1.42 20.57
C GLU A 32 15.38 2.61 19.77
N CYS A 33 15.33 2.51 18.44
CA CYS A 33 15.75 3.57 17.53
C CYS A 33 14.59 4.48 17.08
N ALA A 34 13.34 4.12 17.40
CA ALA A 34 12.17 4.96 17.17
C ALA A 34 12.17 6.15 18.15
N VAL A 35 12.47 7.34 17.63
CA VAL A 35 12.65 8.58 18.43
C VAL A 35 11.77 9.73 17.95
N ALA A 36 10.92 9.48 16.95
CA ALA A 36 9.89 10.43 16.55
C ALA A 36 8.83 10.58 17.65
N LYS A 37 8.08 11.68 17.58
CA LYS A 37 7.00 11.99 18.53
C LYS A 37 5.70 11.25 18.22
N PHE A 38 5.62 10.60 17.07
CA PHE A 38 4.47 9.85 16.58
C PHE A 38 4.86 8.38 16.47
N ASP A 39 3.85 7.52 16.35
CA ASP A 39 4.06 6.08 16.22
C ASP A 39 4.69 5.75 14.85
N GLU A 40 5.94 5.29 14.87
CA GLU A 40 6.73 5.00 13.67
C GLU A 40 6.26 3.68 13.04
N SER A 41 6.38 3.58 11.71
CA SER A 41 6.14 2.32 11.00
C SER A 41 7.45 1.59 10.72
N ILE A 42 7.41 0.26 10.77
CA ILE A 42 8.53 -0.61 10.45
C ILE A 42 8.41 -1.02 8.98
N ASP A 43 9.40 -0.61 8.21
CA ASP A 43 9.55 -0.97 6.80
C ASP A 43 10.62 -2.04 6.60
N VAL A 44 10.43 -2.88 5.60
CA VAL A 44 11.39 -3.88 5.13
C VAL A 44 11.79 -3.54 3.70
N ALA A 45 13.09 -3.61 3.43
CA ALA A 45 13.65 -3.52 2.09
C ALA A 45 14.32 -4.85 1.73
N VAL A 46 13.87 -5.46 0.62
CA VAL A 46 14.38 -6.75 0.13
C VAL A 46 15.01 -6.55 -1.24
N SER A 47 16.31 -6.78 -1.35
CA SER A 47 17.02 -6.78 -2.64
C SER A 47 16.86 -8.13 -3.32
N LEU A 48 16.20 -8.16 -4.48
CA LEU A 48 15.85 -9.40 -5.18
C LEU A 48 16.84 -9.79 -6.29
N GLY A 49 17.77 -8.91 -6.66
CA GLY A 49 18.74 -9.18 -7.74
C GLY A 49 18.12 -9.32 -9.14
N VAL A 50 16.91 -8.77 -9.35
CA VAL A 50 16.17 -8.82 -10.62
C VAL A 50 16.43 -7.58 -11.48
N ASP A 51 16.43 -7.74 -12.80
CA ASP A 51 16.42 -6.62 -13.75
C ASP A 51 14.98 -6.22 -14.10
N THR A 52 14.47 -5.18 -13.45
CA THR A 52 13.08 -4.71 -13.64
C THR A 52 12.80 -4.10 -15.02
N ARG A 53 13.82 -3.97 -15.87
CA ARG A 53 13.66 -3.60 -17.29
C ARG A 53 13.23 -4.78 -18.16
N LYS A 54 13.49 -6.01 -17.71
CA LYS A 54 13.08 -7.24 -18.41
C LYS A 54 11.68 -7.64 -17.98
N SER A 55 10.81 -7.88 -18.95
CA SER A 55 9.37 -8.12 -18.72
C SER A 55 9.08 -9.39 -17.91
N ASP A 56 9.95 -10.40 -18.02
CA ASP A 56 9.89 -11.69 -17.32
C ASP A 56 10.39 -11.61 -15.87
N GLN A 57 11.09 -10.55 -15.48
CA GLN A 57 11.67 -10.37 -14.13
C GLN A 57 10.94 -9.31 -13.29
N VAL A 58 9.78 -8.84 -13.75
CA VAL A 58 8.99 -7.83 -13.03
C VAL A 58 8.32 -8.45 -11.81
N VAL A 59 8.72 -7.99 -10.63
CA VAL A 59 8.06 -8.36 -9.37
C VAL A 59 7.03 -7.31 -8.98
N ARG A 60 5.76 -7.72 -8.96
CA ARG A 60 4.63 -6.91 -8.48
C ARG A 60 3.54 -7.82 -7.96
N GLY A 61 3.01 -7.51 -6.79
CA GLY A 61 1.94 -8.31 -6.20
C GLY A 61 1.34 -7.65 -4.96
N SER A 62 0.59 -8.45 -4.23
CA SER A 62 0.01 -8.05 -2.96
C SER A 62 -0.06 -9.25 -2.02
N VAL A 63 0.04 -9.01 -0.72
CA VAL A 63 -0.14 -10.02 0.32
C VAL A 63 -0.99 -9.46 1.44
N VAL A 64 -1.82 -10.29 2.05
CA VAL A 64 -2.54 -9.94 3.29
C VAL A 64 -1.65 -10.30 4.46
N LEU A 65 -1.29 -9.30 5.27
CA LEU A 65 -0.46 -9.55 6.46
C LEU A 65 -1.31 -10.27 7.53
N PRO A 66 -0.79 -11.33 8.18
CA PRO A 66 -1.56 -12.09 9.17
C PRO A 66 -2.06 -11.25 10.36
N ALA A 67 -1.30 -10.23 10.75
CA ALA A 67 -1.63 -9.30 11.83
C ALA A 67 -2.09 -7.92 11.32
N GLY A 68 -2.26 -7.76 10.00
CA GLY A 68 -2.50 -6.46 9.36
C GLY A 68 -1.32 -5.50 9.47
N THR A 69 -1.56 -4.22 9.13
CA THR A 69 -0.56 -3.14 9.15
C THR A 69 -0.72 -2.18 10.33
N GLY A 70 -1.60 -2.48 11.30
CA GLY A 70 -1.94 -1.57 12.41
C GLY A 70 -2.74 -0.30 12.04
N LYS A 71 -2.72 0.12 10.76
CA LYS A 71 -3.45 1.28 10.24
C LYS A 71 -4.83 0.92 9.72
N ILE A 72 -5.84 1.69 10.14
CA ILE A 72 -7.19 1.64 9.58
C ILE A 72 -7.18 2.36 8.23
N LYS A 73 -7.39 1.62 7.15
CA LYS A 73 -7.49 2.18 5.79
C LYS A 73 -8.95 2.42 5.43
N ARG A 74 -9.23 3.60 4.88
CA ARG A 74 -10.53 3.93 4.29
C ARG A 74 -10.59 3.41 2.85
N VAL A 75 -11.58 2.58 2.56
CA VAL A 75 -11.74 1.88 1.28
C VAL A 75 -12.89 2.49 0.50
N ALA A 76 -12.57 3.03 -0.68
CA ALA A 76 -13.56 3.47 -1.67
C ALA A 76 -13.72 2.41 -2.76
N VAL A 77 -14.96 2.13 -3.14
CA VAL A 77 -15.31 1.11 -4.12
C VAL A 77 -16.07 1.72 -5.29
N PHE A 78 -15.58 1.50 -6.50
CA PHE A 78 -16.26 1.80 -7.74
C PHE A 78 -16.97 0.55 -8.26
N ALA A 79 -18.29 0.50 -8.09
CA ALA A 79 -19.13 -0.62 -8.52
C ALA A 79 -20.58 -0.16 -8.71
N GLN A 80 -21.36 -0.94 -9.46
CA GLN A 80 -22.81 -0.72 -9.63
C GLN A 80 -23.62 -1.98 -9.34
N GLY A 81 -24.93 -1.81 -9.15
CA GLY A 81 -25.89 -2.90 -8.98
C GLY A 81 -25.53 -3.80 -7.80
N ALA A 82 -25.60 -5.11 -8.00
CA ALA A 82 -25.35 -6.11 -6.96
C ALA A 82 -23.96 -5.97 -6.30
N LYS A 83 -22.91 -5.67 -7.08
CA LYS A 83 -21.54 -5.51 -6.56
C LYS A 83 -21.40 -4.33 -5.62
N ALA A 84 -22.20 -3.28 -5.81
CA ALA A 84 -22.20 -2.13 -4.91
C ALA A 84 -22.79 -2.50 -3.54
N GLU A 85 -23.87 -3.28 -3.52
CA GLU A 85 -24.48 -3.77 -2.26
C GLU A 85 -23.55 -4.76 -1.55
N GLU A 86 -22.90 -5.66 -2.28
CA GLU A 86 -21.89 -6.58 -1.73
C GLU A 86 -20.71 -5.82 -1.10
N ALA A 87 -20.24 -4.75 -1.74
CA ALA A 87 -19.17 -3.90 -1.22
C ALA A 87 -19.56 -3.20 0.08
N LYS A 88 -20.77 -2.65 0.14
CA LYS A 88 -21.32 -2.03 1.37
C LYS A 88 -21.42 -3.06 2.49
N ALA A 89 -21.95 -4.25 2.20
CA ALA A 89 -22.08 -5.34 3.17
C ALA A 89 -20.71 -5.87 3.66
N ALA A 90 -19.68 -5.82 2.80
CA ALA A 90 -18.31 -6.16 3.17
C ALA A 90 -17.62 -5.07 4.02
N GLY A 91 -18.28 -3.94 4.24
CA GLY A 91 -17.80 -2.84 5.08
C GLY A 91 -16.99 -1.81 4.33
N ALA A 92 -17.19 -1.60 3.02
CA ALA A 92 -16.58 -0.47 2.31
C ALA A 92 -17.04 0.87 2.92
N ASP A 93 -16.13 1.84 3.02
CA ASP A 93 -16.44 3.14 3.64
C ASP A 93 -17.21 4.05 2.68
N ILE A 94 -16.89 3.97 1.39
CA ILE A 94 -17.54 4.73 0.33
C ILE A 94 -17.77 3.79 -0.85
N VAL A 95 -18.99 3.77 -1.39
CA VAL A 95 -19.34 2.99 -2.59
C VAL A 95 -20.07 3.91 -3.54
N GLY A 96 -19.65 3.95 -4.80
CA GLY A 96 -20.31 4.75 -5.83
C GLY A 96 -19.81 4.43 -7.22
N PHE A 97 -20.20 5.26 -8.20
CA PHE A 97 -19.78 5.10 -9.58
C PHE A 97 -19.46 6.45 -10.23
N GLU A 98 -20.39 7.05 -10.97
CA GLU A 98 -20.19 8.35 -11.63
C GLU A 98 -20.20 9.50 -10.63
N ASP A 99 -21.08 9.43 -9.62
CA ASP A 99 -21.15 10.36 -8.49
C ASP A 99 -19.84 10.42 -7.68
N LEU A 100 -19.27 9.26 -7.37
CA LEU A 100 -17.98 9.18 -6.69
C LEU A 100 -16.85 9.70 -7.59
N ALA A 101 -16.93 9.46 -8.90
CA ALA A 101 -15.95 9.99 -9.84
C ALA A 101 -15.98 11.53 -9.92
N GLU A 102 -17.17 12.14 -9.85
CA GLU A 102 -17.31 13.58 -9.77
C GLU A 102 -16.74 14.15 -8.47
N GLN A 103 -16.99 13.50 -7.33
CA GLN A 103 -16.38 13.89 -6.06
C GLN A 103 -14.85 13.83 -6.10
N VAL A 104 -14.28 12.80 -6.73
CA VAL A 104 -12.84 12.69 -6.92
C VAL A 104 -12.30 13.81 -7.82
N LYS A 105 -13.00 14.15 -8.90
CA LYS A 105 -12.64 15.29 -9.76
C LYS A 105 -12.72 16.62 -9.03
N ALA A 106 -13.66 16.78 -8.12
CA ALA A 106 -13.78 17.94 -7.23
C ALA A 106 -12.70 17.99 -6.14
N GLY A 107 -11.82 16.98 -6.06
CA GLY A 107 -10.71 16.93 -5.10
C GLY A 107 -11.04 16.24 -3.78
N ASN A 108 -12.24 15.66 -3.65
CA ASN A 108 -12.68 15.00 -2.43
C ASN A 108 -12.11 13.58 -2.37
N LEU A 109 -10.95 13.44 -1.72
CA LEU A 109 -10.16 12.20 -1.65
C LEU A 109 -10.02 11.74 -0.20
N ASN A 110 -11.16 11.39 0.40
CA ASN A 110 -11.26 10.96 1.80
C ASN A 110 -11.10 9.44 1.97
N PHE A 111 -10.22 8.82 1.20
CA PHE A 111 -9.96 7.39 1.20
C PHE A 111 -8.50 7.09 0.85
N ASP A 112 -8.02 5.91 1.24
CA ASP A 112 -6.62 5.51 1.09
C ASP A 112 -6.44 4.43 0.02
N ILE A 113 -7.48 3.61 -0.20
CA ILE A 113 -7.49 2.53 -1.20
C ILE A 113 -8.74 2.66 -2.07
N VAL A 114 -8.55 2.42 -3.37
CA VAL A 114 -9.63 2.29 -4.34
C VAL A 114 -9.69 0.86 -4.85
N ILE A 115 -10.90 0.30 -4.86
CA ILE A 115 -11.23 -0.99 -5.47
C ILE A 115 -12.25 -0.75 -6.56
N ALA A 116 -12.15 -1.46 -7.68
CA ALA A 116 -13.08 -1.30 -8.79
C ALA A 116 -13.55 -2.66 -9.32
N SER A 117 -14.81 -2.71 -9.72
CA SER A 117 -15.30 -3.77 -10.60
C SER A 117 -14.73 -3.57 -12.02
N PRO A 118 -14.54 -4.63 -12.83
CA PRO A 118 -14.00 -4.48 -14.19
C PRO A 118 -14.82 -3.54 -15.08
N ASP A 119 -16.14 -3.55 -14.91
CA ASP A 119 -17.10 -2.65 -15.56
C ASP A 119 -16.92 -1.18 -15.18
N ALA A 120 -16.46 -0.89 -13.96
CA ALA A 120 -16.20 0.48 -13.49
C ALA A 120 -14.89 1.08 -13.99
N MET A 121 -14.01 0.28 -14.60
CA MET A 121 -12.71 0.77 -15.09
C MET A 121 -12.83 1.84 -16.18
N ARG A 122 -13.94 1.89 -16.92
CA ARG A 122 -14.22 2.96 -17.89
C ARG A 122 -14.26 4.33 -17.21
N VAL A 123 -14.90 4.40 -16.04
CA VAL A 123 -15.04 5.64 -15.27
C VAL A 123 -13.75 5.94 -14.51
N VAL A 124 -13.18 4.94 -13.83
CA VAL A 124 -11.93 5.09 -13.05
C VAL A 124 -10.74 5.44 -13.94
N GLY A 125 -10.70 4.96 -15.18
CA GLY A 125 -9.64 5.27 -16.15
C GLY A 125 -9.53 6.78 -16.43
N ALA A 126 -10.65 7.51 -16.46
CA ALA A 126 -10.66 8.96 -16.61
C ALA A 126 -10.06 9.70 -15.41
N LEU A 127 -9.99 9.06 -14.23
CA LEU A 127 -9.39 9.60 -13.00
C LEU A 127 -7.89 9.31 -12.89
N GLY A 128 -7.28 8.69 -13.90
CA GLY A 128 -5.88 8.26 -13.86
C GLY A 128 -4.89 9.39 -13.57
N GLN A 129 -5.15 10.62 -14.03
CA GLN A 129 -4.31 11.79 -13.73
C GLN A 129 -4.34 12.20 -12.25
N ILE A 130 -5.42 11.89 -11.52
CA ILE A 130 -5.60 12.23 -10.11
C ILE A 130 -5.14 11.07 -9.22
N LEU A 131 -5.62 9.85 -9.51
CA LEU A 131 -5.37 8.66 -8.68
C LEU A 131 -3.99 8.04 -8.95
N GLY A 132 -3.46 8.16 -10.16
CA GLY A 132 -2.19 7.56 -10.58
C GLY A 132 -0.97 8.08 -9.80
N PRO A 133 -0.72 9.40 -9.77
CA PRO A 133 0.42 9.97 -9.03
C PRO A 133 0.38 9.70 -7.53
N ARG A 134 -0.81 9.45 -6.97
CA ARG A 134 -1.03 9.13 -5.55
C ARG A 134 -0.94 7.63 -5.26
N GLY A 135 -0.70 6.79 -6.26
CA GLY A 135 -0.64 5.33 -6.10
C GLY A 135 -1.97 4.67 -5.76
N MET A 136 -3.10 5.39 -5.87
CA MET A 136 -4.43 4.89 -5.54
C MET A 136 -5.16 4.25 -6.72
N MET A 137 -4.53 4.23 -7.90
CA MET A 137 -5.15 3.68 -9.11
C MET A 137 -5.33 2.15 -8.99
N PRO A 138 -6.56 1.62 -9.11
CA PRO A 138 -6.81 0.18 -9.08
C PRO A 138 -6.04 -0.56 -10.17
N ASN A 139 -5.58 -1.77 -9.85
CA ASN A 139 -4.83 -2.60 -10.79
C ASN A 139 -5.19 -4.09 -10.62
N PRO A 140 -5.48 -4.81 -11.72
CA PRO A 140 -5.80 -6.24 -11.64
C PRO A 140 -4.64 -7.09 -11.09
N LYS A 141 -3.38 -6.67 -11.30
CA LYS A 141 -2.18 -7.40 -10.83
C LYS A 141 -2.05 -7.46 -9.31
N VAL A 142 -2.74 -6.56 -8.58
CA VAL A 142 -2.73 -6.52 -7.12
C VAL A 142 -4.13 -6.80 -6.54
N GLY A 143 -5.05 -7.32 -7.36
CA GLY A 143 -6.39 -7.74 -6.94
C GLY A 143 -7.36 -6.59 -6.64
N THR A 144 -7.02 -5.33 -6.89
CA THR A 144 -7.93 -4.19 -6.67
C THR A 144 -8.85 -3.90 -7.86
N VAL A 145 -8.68 -4.63 -8.96
CA VAL A 145 -9.68 -4.73 -10.03
C VAL A 145 -10.12 -6.18 -10.11
N THR A 146 -11.33 -6.47 -9.64
CA THR A 146 -11.81 -7.85 -9.52
C THR A 146 -13.34 -7.92 -9.58
N PRO A 147 -13.92 -9.02 -10.12
CA PRO A 147 -15.34 -9.30 -9.95
C PRO A 147 -15.75 -9.53 -8.48
N ASP A 148 -14.86 -10.10 -7.66
CA ASP A 148 -15.09 -10.34 -6.22
C ASP A 148 -14.75 -9.09 -5.39
N VAL A 149 -15.67 -8.14 -5.40
CA VAL A 149 -15.50 -6.85 -4.73
C VAL A 149 -15.54 -7.01 -3.20
N ALA A 150 -16.40 -7.88 -2.69
CA ALA A 150 -16.52 -8.15 -1.26
C ALA A 150 -15.22 -8.73 -0.67
N GLY A 151 -14.61 -9.70 -1.35
CA GLY A 151 -13.32 -10.27 -0.95
C GLY A 151 -12.20 -9.22 -0.96
N ALA A 152 -12.15 -8.39 -2.00
CA ALA A 152 -11.16 -7.31 -2.09
C ALA A 152 -11.30 -6.28 -0.96
N VAL A 153 -12.52 -5.89 -0.59
CA VAL A 153 -12.76 -4.97 0.54
C VAL A 153 -12.27 -5.57 1.85
N LYS A 154 -12.59 -6.84 2.11
CA LYS A 154 -12.14 -7.55 3.33
C LYS A 154 -10.62 -7.63 3.39
N ASN A 155 -9.97 -7.96 2.27
CA ASN A 155 -8.50 -8.03 2.20
C ASN A 155 -7.86 -6.66 2.43
N ALA A 156 -8.39 -5.60 1.82
CA ALA A 156 -7.91 -4.24 2.01
C ALA A 156 -8.01 -3.80 3.47
N LYS A 157 -9.13 -4.10 4.14
CA LYS A 157 -9.33 -3.80 5.57
C LYS A 157 -8.52 -4.70 6.49
N ALA A 158 -8.19 -5.92 6.08
CA ALA A 158 -7.30 -6.84 6.81
C ALA A 158 -5.81 -6.47 6.71
N GLY A 159 -5.45 -5.34 6.09
CA GLY A 159 -4.06 -4.89 5.98
C GLY A 159 -3.32 -5.49 4.80
N GLN A 160 -3.99 -5.68 3.65
CA GLN A 160 -3.31 -6.01 2.40
C GLN A 160 -2.25 -4.94 2.06
N VAL A 161 -1.05 -5.41 1.79
CA VAL A 161 0.10 -4.62 1.35
C VAL A 161 0.37 -4.94 -0.11
N GLN A 162 0.47 -3.90 -0.92
CA GLN A 162 0.87 -4.00 -2.32
C GLN A 162 2.35 -3.69 -2.42
N PHE A 163 3.07 -4.48 -3.21
CA PHE A 163 4.50 -4.32 -3.39
C PHE A 163 4.87 -4.37 -4.86
N ARG A 164 5.94 -3.65 -5.20
CA ARG A 164 6.52 -3.59 -6.54
C ARG A 164 8.01 -3.37 -6.41
N ALA A 165 8.80 -4.10 -7.20
CA ALA A 165 10.23 -3.83 -7.30
C ALA A 165 10.48 -2.47 -7.99
N ASP A 166 11.37 -1.70 -7.40
CA ASP A 166 11.83 -0.43 -7.97
C ASP A 166 12.82 -0.65 -9.14
N LYS A 167 13.35 0.44 -9.70
CA LYS A 167 14.29 0.36 -10.83
C LYS A 167 15.63 -0.30 -10.45
N ALA A 168 15.93 -0.45 -9.16
CA ALA A 168 17.11 -1.12 -8.64
C ALA A 168 16.86 -2.59 -8.27
N GLY A 169 15.63 -3.10 -8.45
CA GLY A 169 15.27 -4.47 -8.09
C GLY A 169 15.04 -4.66 -6.58
N ILE A 170 14.77 -3.58 -5.86
CA ILE A 170 14.46 -3.61 -4.42
C ILE A 170 12.95 -3.54 -4.23
N VAL A 171 12.41 -4.43 -3.41
CA VAL A 171 11.03 -4.38 -2.94
C VAL A 171 11.01 -3.74 -1.56
N HIS A 172 10.17 -2.71 -1.42
CA HIS A 172 9.90 -2.05 -0.15
C HIS A 172 8.50 -2.43 0.32
N GLY A 173 8.33 -2.69 1.61
CA GLY A 173 7.05 -3.02 2.20
C GLY A 173 6.98 -2.70 3.68
N THR A 174 5.91 -2.02 4.09
CA THR A 174 5.61 -1.76 5.50
C THR A 174 4.98 -3.00 6.12
N ILE A 175 5.50 -3.43 7.27
CA ILE A 175 5.04 -4.65 7.96
C ILE A 175 4.28 -4.39 9.26
N GLY A 176 4.32 -3.16 9.80
CA GLY A 176 3.64 -2.79 11.04
C GLY A 176 3.91 -1.36 11.44
#